data_AF-A0ABC9WY48-F1
#
_entry.id   AF-A0ABC9WY48-F1
#
_cell.length_a   1.000
_cell.length_b   1.000
_cell.length_c   1.000
_cell.angle_alpha   90.00
_cell.angle_beta   90.00
_cell.angle_gamma   90.00
#
_symmetry.space_group_name_H-M   'P 1'
#
loop_
_entity.id
_entity.type
_entity.pdbx_description
1 polymer ?
#
loop_
_entity_poly.entity_id
_entity_poly.type
_entity_poly.pdbx_seq_one_letter_code
_entity_poly.pdbx_strand_id
1 'polypeptide(L)'
;MESGIKHTLSKFADATELSGVVNVLEGGDAIQKDLERWACVNHMKFNKAKCKVLYMGRCNPKHNYRLGGEWIESRPEKKDLGALVGEKLNVSQQCALAAQKANHVLGCVKSSVTSRLCEVILPLYSTLMRPHLEYCIQLWGPQYKTDMELLE
;
A
#
# COMPACT_ATOMS: atom_id res chain seq x y z
N MET A 1 10.85 17.89 -13.86
CA MET A 1 11.90 18.48 -13.00
C MET A 1 11.33 18.66 -11.61
N GLU A 2 11.83 17.89 -10.65
CA GLU A 2 11.46 17.93 -9.23
C GLU A 2 12.27 19.01 -8.48
N SER A 3 12.55 20.12 -9.16
CA SER A 3 13.50 21.11 -8.69
C SER A 3 13.03 21.71 -7.36
N GLY A 4 13.70 21.29 -6.29
CA GLY A 4 13.54 21.84 -4.93
C GLY A 4 12.51 21.16 -4.04
N ILE A 5 12.08 19.94 -4.35
CA ILE A 5 11.53 19.02 -3.34
C ILE A 5 12.71 18.38 -2.62
N LYS A 6 12.74 18.45 -1.29
CA LYS A 6 13.82 17.89 -0.46
C LYS A 6 13.55 16.43 -0.07
N HIS A 7 12.28 16.07 0.05
CA HIS A 7 11.83 14.76 0.50
C HIS A 7 11.65 13.78 -0.68
N THR A 8 11.57 12.49 -0.38
CA THR A 8 11.42 11.45 -1.40
C THR A 8 10.03 11.55 -2.02
N LEU A 9 10.00 11.77 -3.33
CA LEU A 9 8.77 11.77 -4.11
C LEU A 9 8.75 10.53 -5.00
N SER A 10 7.65 9.77 -4.96
CA SER A 10 7.40 8.65 -5.85
C SER A 10 6.11 8.89 -6.63
N LYS A 11 6.06 8.45 -7.89
CA LYS A 11 4.89 8.59 -8.76
C LYS A 11 4.60 7.28 -9.49
N PHE A 12 3.33 6.91 -9.53
CA PHE A 12 2.84 5.81 -10.33
C PHE A 12 1.47 6.17 -10.93
N ALA A 13 1.41 6.38 -12.25
CA ALA A 13 0.23 6.91 -12.94
C ALA A 13 -0.26 8.22 -12.29
N ASP A 14 -1.50 8.24 -11.77
CA ASP A 14 -2.10 9.36 -11.04
C ASP A 14 -1.75 9.38 -9.54
N ALA A 15 -1.20 8.29 -9.01
CA ALA A 15 -0.76 8.22 -7.62
C ALA A 15 0.58 8.93 -7.43
N THR A 16 0.67 9.75 -6.38
CA THR A 16 1.91 10.40 -5.95
C THR A 16 2.06 10.23 -4.45
N GLU A 17 3.25 9.85 -4.01
CA GLU A 17 3.62 9.72 -2.61
C GLU A 17 4.79 10.64 -2.28
N LEU A 18 4.69 11.33 -1.15
CA LEU A 18 5.77 12.13 -0.59
C LEU A 18 6.11 11.53 0.78
N SER A 19 7.37 11.13 0.98
CA SER A 19 7.82 10.50 2.20
C SER A 19 9.11 11.13 2.72
N GLY A 20 9.24 11.20 4.04
CA GLY A 20 10.34 11.86 4.71
C GLY A 20 10.45 11.45 6.17
N VAL A 21 11.66 11.53 6.72
CA VAL A 21 11.92 11.26 8.14
C VAL A 21 11.53 12.49 8.95
N VAL A 22 10.60 12.32 9.89
CA VAL A 22 10.13 13.40 10.77
C VAL A 22 10.55 13.08 12.21
N ASN A 23 11.76 13.52 12.59
CA ASN A 23 12.29 13.33 13.94
C ASN A 23 12.05 14.53 14.88
N VAL A 24 11.65 15.69 14.34
CA VAL A 24 11.38 16.96 15.04
C VAL A 24 10.18 17.64 14.40
N LEU A 25 9.45 18.51 15.12
CA LEU A 25 8.32 19.29 14.60
C LEU A 25 8.65 20.02 13.28
N GLU A 26 9.87 20.53 13.13
CA GLU A 26 10.35 21.20 11.90
C GLU A 26 10.35 20.29 10.65
N GLY A 27 10.46 18.97 10.82
CA GLY A 27 10.40 18.02 9.71
C GLY A 27 9.00 17.93 9.09
N GLY A 28 7.95 18.12 9.90
CA GLY A 28 6.57 18.13 9.41
C GLY A 28 6.29 19.33 8.50
N ASP A 29 6.71 20.52 8.94
CA ASP A 29 6.54 21.76 8.17
C ASP A 29 7.30 21.71 6.83
N ALA A 30 8.47 21.07 6.81
CA ALA A 30 9.25 20.90 5.60
C ALA A 30 8.56 19.97 4.58
N ILE A 31 7.93 18.88 5.04
CA ILE A 31 7.12 18.00 4.19
C ILE A 31 5.86 18.73 3.69
N GLN A 32 5.18 19.49 4.55
CA GLN A 32 4.03 20.31 4.17
C GLN A 32 4.40 21.31 3.06
N LYS A 33 5.54 21.98 3.17
CA LYS A 33 6.03 22.92 2.15
C LYS A 33 6.34 22.24 0.82
N ASP A 34 6.95 21.06 0.86
CA ASP A 34 7.22 20.28 -0.35
C ASP A 34 5.93 19.79 -1.03
N LEU A 35 4.92 19.39 -0.24
CA LEU A 35 3.60 19.00 -0.73
C LEU A 35 2.89 20.17 -1.45
N GLU A 36 2.87 21.35 -0.84
CA GLU A 36 2.29 22.55 -1.43
C GLU A 36 3.04 23.01 -2.69
N ARG A 37 4.37 22.96 -2.65
CA ARG A 37 5.20 23.27 -3.81
C ARG A 37 4.92 22.32 -4.96
N TRP A 38 4.83 21.01 -4.69
CA TRP A 38 4.49 20.03 -5.72
C TRP A 38 3.12 20.32 -6.32
N ALA A 39 2.11 20.63 -5.50
CA ALA A 39 0.77 20.98 -5.95
C ALA A 39 0.81 22.16 -6.94
N CYS A 40 1.56 23.20 -6.57
CA CYS A 40 1.70 24.43 -7.34
C CYS A 40 2.40 24.19 -8.68
N VAL A 41 3.55 23.50 -8.67
CA VAL A 41 4.35 23.23 -9.87
C VAL A 41 3.64 22.32 -10.87
N ASN A 42 2.88 21.34 -10.39
CA ASN A 42 2.21 20.39 -11.27
C ASN A 42 0.81 20.87 -11.70
N HIS A 43 0.31 22.00 -11.17
CA HIS A 43 -1.03 22.54 -11.44
C HIS A 43 -2.17 21.50 -11.27
N MET A 44 -1.95 20.48 -10.43
CA MET A 44 -2.90 19.39 -10.23
C MET A 44 -3.75 19.63 -8.98
N LYS A 45 -5.06 19.46 -9.12
CA LYS A 45 -5.98 19.42 -7.98
C LYS A 45 -5.96 18.02 -7.37
N PHE A 46 -5.59 17.93 -6.11
CA PHE A 46 -5.64 16.68 -5.38
C PHE A 46 -7.08 16.23 -5.12
N ASN A 47 -7.31 14.93 -5.23
CA ASN A 47 -8.52 14.31 -4.71
C ASN A 47 -8.38 14.14 -3.18
N LYS A 48 -8.86 15.15 -2.44
CA LYS A 48 -8.75 15.20 -0.97
C LYS A 48 -9.29 13.96 -0.28
N ALA A 49 -10.36 13.35 -0.80
CA ALA A 49 -10.96 12.16 -0.21
C ALA A 49 -10.04 10.92 -0.30
N LYS A 50 -9.19 10.86 -1.33
CA LYS A 50 -8.22 9.78 -1.56
C LYS A 50 -6.85 10.03 -0.91
N CYS A 51 -6.50 11.29 -0.65
CA CYS A 51 -5.26 11.63 0.06
C CYS A 51 -5.35 11.15 1.52
N LYS A 52 -4.38 10.34 1.94
CA LYS A 52 -4.25 9.83 3.31
C LYS A 52 -2.82 10.00 3.80
N VAL A 53 -2.67 10.29 5.09
CA VAL A 53 -1.38 10.30 5.78
C VAL A 53 -1.20 8.97 6.49
N LEU A 54 -0.06 8.32 6.27
CA LEU A 54 0.37 7.13 7.00
C LEU A 54 1.59 7.50 7.84
N TYR A 55 1.47 7.39 9.17
CA TYR A 55 2.60 7.65 10.07
C TYR A 55 3.36 6.35 10.32
N MET A 56 4.64 6.33 9.98
CA MET A 56 5.52 5.20 10.23
C MET A 56 6.49 5.52 11.36
N GLY A 57 6.82 4.51 12.17
CA GLY A 57 7.82 4.60 13.23
C GLY A 57 7.26 5.02 14.60
N ARG A 58 7.89 4.52 15.67
CA ARG A 58 7.38 4.66 17.05
C ARG A 58 7.48 6.09 17.59
N CYS A 59 8.45 6.88 17.13
CA CYS A 59 8.69 8.25 17.60
C CYS A 59 8.09 9.32 16.69
N ASN A 60 7.15 8.93 15.82
CA ASN A 60 6.53 9.88 14.89
C ASN A 60 5.62 10.86 15.67
N PRO A 61 5.81 12.19 15.55
CA PRO A 61 4.99 13.17 16.27
C PRO A 61 3.56 13.28 15.74
N LYS A 62 3.19 12.53 14.69
CA LYS A 62 1.88 12.53 14.03
C LYS A 62 1.44 13.95 13.59
N HIS A 63 2.36 14.67 12.94
CA HIS A 63 2.13 16.02 12.43
C HIS A 63 0.96 16.05 11.43
N ASN A 64 0.01 16.95 11.63
CA ASN A 64 -1.18 17.07 10.78
C ASN A 64 -0.88 17.87 9.51
N TYR A 65 -1.16 17.28 8.35
CA TYR A 65 -0.94 17.91 7.05
C TYR A 65 -2.23 18.50 6.49
N ARG A 66 -2.09 19.52 5.63
CA ARG A 66 -3.22 20.18 4.96
C ARG A 66 -3.05 20.19 3.45
N LEU A 67 -4.19 20.18 2.76
CA LEU A 67 -4.23 20.26 1.31
C LEU A 67 -5.38 21.16 0.85
N GLY A 68 -5.03 22.28 0.22
CA GLY A 68 -6.02 23.27 -0.22
C GLY A 68 -6.93 23.75 0.91
N GLY A 69 -6.35 24.03 2.08
CA GLY A 69 -7.04 24.56 3.26
C GLY A 69 -7.69 23.53 4.19
N GLU A 70 -7.81 22.26 3.80
CA GLU A 70 -8.43 21.21 4.61
C GLU A 70 -7.39 20.24 5.19
N TRP A 71 -7.71 19.62 6.33
CA TRP A 71 -6.85 18.61 6.96
C TRP A 71 -6.91 17.28 6.20
N ILE A 72 -5.76 16.66 5.99
CA ILE A 72 -5.68 15.33 5.38
C ILE A 72 -5.96 14.29 6.46
N GLU A 73 -6.85 13.35 6.16
CA GLU A 73 -7.17 12.26 7.09
C GLU A 73 -5.95 11.33 7.25
N SER A 74 -5.59 11.05 8.51
CA SER A 74 -4.61 10.02 8.81
C SER A 74 -5.27 8.65 8.93
N ARG A 75 -4.57 7.61 8.49
CA ARG A 75 -5.02 6.21 8.63
C ARG A 75 -3.88 5.36 9.17
N PRO A 76 -4.18 4.38 10.02
CA PRO A 76 -3.15 3.47 10.53
C PRO A 76 -2.65 2.51 9.44
N GLU A 77 -3.44 2.34 8.38
CA GLU A 77 -3.15 1.46 7.26
C GLU A 77 -3.61 2.12 5.95
N LYS A 78 -2.82 1.92 4.89
CA LYS A 78 -3.13 2.37 3.55
C LYS A 78 -2.91 1.19 2.60
N LYS A 79 -3.86 0.99 1.68
CA LYS A 79 -3.64 0.09 0.54
C LYS A 79 -2.97 0.88 -0.57
N ASP A 80 -1.72 0.57 -0.89
CA ASP A 80 -0.99 1.19 -1.97
C ASP A 80 -0.57 0.14 -3.01
N LEU A 81 -0.81 0.44 -4.28
CA LEU A 81 -0.60 -0.47 -5.41
C LEU A 81 -1.09 -1.91 -5.14
N GLY A 82 -2.22 -2.07 -4.45
CA GLY A 82 -2.78 -3.40 -4.16
C GLY A 82 -2.30 -4.06 -2.86
N ALA A 83 -1.22 -3.58 -2.25
CA ALA A 83 -0.65 -4.08 -1.00
C ALA A 83 -1.03 -3.20 0.19
N LEU A 84 -1.32 -3.82 1.34
CA LEU A 84 -1.58 -3.11 2.59
C LEU A 84 -0.26 -2.73 3.27
N VAL A 85 -0.13 -1.46 3.62
CA VAL A 85 1.01 -0.92 4.38
C VAL A 85 0.46 -0.28 5.66
N GLY A 86 0.91 -0.76 6.82
CA GLY A 86 0.49 -0.25 8.13
C GLY A 86 1.58 0.56 8.85
N GLU A 87 1.21 1.30 9.89
CA GLU A 87 2.14 2.13 10.71
C GLU A 87 3.34 1.32 11.24
N LYS A 88 3.10 0.05 11.56
CA LYS A 88 4.09 -0.89 12.12
C LYS A 88 4.88 -1.66 11.06
N LEU A 89 4.54 -1.51 9.77
CA LEU A 89 5.08 -2.31 8.68
C LEU A 89 4.93 -3.83 8.90
N ASN A 90 3.88 -4.24 9.63
CA ASN A 90 3.60 -5.65 9.85
C ASN A 90 2.98 -6.25 8.59
N VAL A 91 3.63 -7.26 8.02
CA VAL A 91 3.21 -7.96 6.82
C VAL A 91 2.12 -9.01 7.06
N SER A 92 1.91 -9.47 8.30
CA SER A 92 0.98 -10.56 8.60
C SER A 92 -0.46 -10.26 8.18
N GLN A 93 -0.90 -9.01 8.31
CA GLN A 93 -2.24 -8.62 7.87
C GLN A 93 -2.39 -8.67 6.34
N GLN A 94 -1.35 -8.28 5.60
CA GLN A 94 -1.33 -8.42 4.15
C GLN A 94 -1.31 -9.91 3.74
N CYS A 95 -0.57 -10.76 4.47
CA CYS A 95 -0.57 -12.21 4.25
C CYS A 95 -1.97 -12.80 4.45
N ALA A 96 -2.66 -12.43 5.54
CA ALA A 96 -4.03 -12.87 5.79
C ALA A 96 -5.01 -12.43 4.69
N LEU A 97 -4.88 -11.20 4.18
CA LEU A 97 -5.70 -10.71 3.07
C LEU A 97 -5.39 -11.42 1.75
N ALA A 98 -4.13 -11.75 1.48
CA ALA A 98 -3.71 -12.51 0.30
C ALA A 98 -4.28 -13.94 0.35
N ALA A 99 -4.11 -14.62 1.49
CA ALA A 99 -4.66 -15.95 1.74
C ALA A 99 -6.19 -15.96 1.61
N GLN A 100 -6.88 -14.96 2.17
CA GLN A 100 -8.33 -14.85 2.07
C GLN A 100 -8.80 -14.76 0.61
N LYS A 101 -8.15 -13.92 -0.22
CA LYS A 101 -8.49 -13.79 -1.64
C LYS A 101 -8.22 -15.08 -2.42
N ALA A 102 -7.06 -15.69 -2.18
CA ALA A 102 -6.71 -16.96 -2.82
C ALA A 102 -7.73 -18.06 -2.45
N ASN A 103 -8.10 -18.16 -1.17
CA ASN A 103 -9.11 -19.11 -0.69
C ASN A 103 -10.50 -18.85 -1.28
N HIS A 104 -10.88 -17.60 -1.47
CA HIS A 104 -12.13 -17.25 -2.13
C HIS A 104 -12.15 -17.74 -3.58
N VAL A 105 -11.08 -17.47 -4.34
CA VAL A 105 -10.92 -17.95 -5.72
C VAL A 105 -10.92 -19.48 -5.78
N LEU A 106 -10.22 -20.15 -4.86
CA LEU A 106 -10.23 -21.61 -4.75
C LEU A 106 -11.65 -22.16 -4.55
N GLY A 107 -12.45 -21.51 -3.70
CA GLY A 107 -13.87 -21.84 -3.50
C GLY A 107 -14.68 -21.70 -4.79
N CYS A 108 -14.44 -20.63 -5.56
CA CYS A 108 -15.07 -20.43 -6.87
C CYS A 108 -14.68 -21.53 -7.88
N VAL A 109 -13.40 -21.90 -7.96
CA VAL A 109 -12.94 -22.97 -8.86
C VAL A 109 -13.57 -24.30 -8.47
N LYS A 110 -13.56 -24.65 -7.18
CA LYS A 110 -14.16 -25.90 -6.67
C LYS A 110 -15.66 -26.02 -6.95
N SER A 111 -16.38 -24.90 -6.99
CA SER A 111 -17.83 -24.89 -7.23
C SER A 111 -18.22 -24.80 -8.70
N SER A 112 -17.35 -24.25 -9.56
CA SER A 112 -17.65 -24.03 -10.98
C SER A 112 -17.03 -25.08 -11.91
N VAL A 113 -15.93 -25.73 -11.50
CA VAL A 113 -15.20 -26.70 -12.32
C VAL A 113 -15.52 -28.11 -11.86
N THR A 114 -16.17 -28.87 -12.74
CA THR A 114 -16.55 -30.28 -12.48
C THR A 114 -15.38 -31.24 -12.68
N SER A 115 -14.41 -30.88 -13.53
CA SER A 115 -13.21 -31.68 -13.79
C SER A 115 -12.27 -31.66 -12.58
N ARG A 116 -11.74 -32.84 -12.22
CA ARG A 116 -10.71 -33.01 -11.17
C ARG A 116 -9.33 -33.36 -11.74
N LEU A 117 -9.18 -33.31 -13.06
CA LEU A 117 -7.92 -33.62 -13.71
C LEU A 117 -6.87 -32.55 -13.39
N CYS A 118 -5.68 -32.99 -13.00
CA CYS A 118 -4.56 -32.08 -12.69
C CYS A 118 -4.24 -31.15 -13.88
N GLU A 119 -4.37 -31.64 -15.11
CA GLU A 119 -4.16 -30.87 -16.35
C GLU A 119 -5.13 -29.69 -16.49
N VAL A 120 -6.31 -29.75 -15.85
CA VAL A 120 -7.30 -28.65 -15.83
C VAL A 120 -7.14 -27.80 -14.58
N ILE A 121 -6.92 -28.42 -13.42
CA ILE A 121 -6.86 -27.71 -12.13
C ILE A 121 -5.56 -26.91 -11.97
N LEU A 122 -4.41 -27.45 -12.36
CA LEU A 122 -3.11 -26.79 -12.17
C LEU A 122 -2.98 -25.47 -12.93
N PRO A 123 -3.41 -25.36 -14.22
CA PRO A 123 -3.42 -24.07 -14.90
C PRO A 123 -4.35 -23.06 -14.24
N LEU A 124 -5.51 -23.47 -13.75
CA LEU A 124 -6.47 -22.59 -13.07
C LEU A 124 -5.92 -22.06 -11.75
N TYR A 125 -5.30 -22.92 -10.94
CA TYR A 125 -4.61 -22.49 -9.73
C TYR A 125 -3.51 -21.47 -10.06
N SER A 126 -2.66 -21.79 -11.04
CA SER A 126 -1.53 -20.94 -11.44
C SER A 126 -1.95 -19.59 -12.03
N THR A 127 -3.08 -19.54 -12.72
CA THR A 127 -3.55 -18.30 -13.37
C THR A 127 -4.41 -17.44 -12.46
N LEU A 128 -5.18 -18.04 -11.55
CA LEU A 128 -6.16 -17.31 -10.75
C LEU A 128 -5.72 -17.09 -9.30
N MET A 129 -5.04 -18.06 -8.67
CA MET A 129 -4.65 -17.95 -7.26
C MET A 129 -3.26 -17.33 -7.09
N ARG A 130 -2.29 -17.79 -7.89
CA ARG A 130 -0.89 -17.34 -7.81
C ARG A 130 -0.74 -15.81 -7.87
N PRO A 131 -1.47 -15.06 -8.73
CA PRO A 131 -1.36 -13.59 -8.73
C PRO A 131 -1.76 -12.95 -7.40
N HIS A 132 -2.67 -13.55 -6.62
CA HIS A 132 -3.05 -13.01 -5.31
C HIS A 132 -1.99 -13.25 -4.23
N LEU A 133 -1.16 -14.28 -4.40
CA LEU A 133 -0.11 -14.67 -3.45
C LEU A 133 1.25 -14.06 -3.80
N GLU A 134 1.55 -13.83 -5.08
CA GLU A 134 2.88 -13.38 -5.52
C GLU A 134 2.95 -11.89 -5.89
N TYR A 135 1.81 -11.25 -6.14
CA TYR A 135 1.80 -9.84 -6.53
C TYR A 135 2.38 -8.95 -5.43
N CYS A 136 3.36 -8.11 -5.80
CA CYS A 136 4.12 -7.24 -4.89
C CYS A 136 4.82 -7.98 -3.74
N ILE A 137 5.20 -9.26 -3.90
CA ILE A 137 5.84 -10.03 -2.82
C ILE A 137 7.15 -9.40 -2.31
N GLN A 138 7.86 -8.64 -3.15
CA GLN A 138 9.06 -7.88 -2.74
C GLN A 138 8.75 -6.83 -1.65
N LEU A 139 7.50 -6.35 -1.59
CA LEU A 139 7.05 -5.35 -0.63
C LEU A 139 6.57 -5.97 0.69
N TRP A 140 5.90 -7.12 0.64
CA TRP A 140 5.21 -7.69 1.81
C TRP A 140 5.58 -9.12 2.16
N GLY A 141 6.59 -9.72 1.51
CA GLY A 141 6.94 -11.13 1.69
C GLY A 141 6.90 -11.59 3.16
N PRO A 142 6.32 -12.77 3.44
CA PRO A 142 6.05 -13.22 4.81
C PRO A 142 7.35 -13.30 5.61
N GLN A 143 7.36 -12.68 6.80
CA GLN A 143 8.53 -12.62 7.68
C GLN A 143 8.49 -13.68 8.79
N TYR A 144 7.28 -14.09 9.19
CA TYR A 144 7.06 -15.05 10.26
C TYR A 144 6.67 -16.41 9.69
N LYS A 145 7.07 -17.48 10.38
CA LYS A 145 6.72 -18.86 9.99
C LYS A 145 5.21 -19.05 9.88
N THR A 146 4.45 -18.47 10.80
CA THR A 146 2.97 -18.50 10.79
C THR A 146 2.37 -17.88 9.55
N ASP A 147 3.00 -16.85 8.99
CA ASP A 147 2.53 -16.18 7.78
C ASP A 147 2.87 -17.00 6.53
N MET A 148 4.01 -17.70 6.53
CA MET A 148 4.36 -18.66 5.46
C MET A 148 3.38 -19.83 5.45
N GLU A 149 3.13 -20.44 6.62
CA GLU A 149 2.16 -21.53 6.78
C GLU A 149 0.73 -21.12 6.41
N LEU A 150 0.40 -19.83 6.44
CA LEU A 150 -0.91 -19.31 6.04
C LEU A 150 -1.05 -19.19 4.51
N LEU A 151 0.06 -19.05 3.79
CA LEU A 151 0.09 -18.82 2.34
C LEU A 151 0.36 -20.11 1.55
N GLU A 152 0.90 -21.15 2.19
CA GLU A 152 1.09 -22.51 1.67
C GLU A 152 -0.20 -23.35 1.71
#